data_AF-A0A2E9IJM1-F1
#
_entry.id   AF-A0A2E9IJM1-F1
#
_cell.length_a   1.000
_cell.length_b   1.000
_cell.length_c   1.000
_cell.angle_alpha   90.00
_cell.angle_beta   90.00
_cell.angle_gamma   90.00
#
_symmetry.space_group_name_H-M   'P 1'
#
loop_
_entity.id
_entity.type
_entity.pdbx_description
1 polymer ?
#
loop_
_entity_poly.entity_id
_entity_poly.type
_entity_poly.pdbx_seq_one_letter_code
_entity_poly.pdbx_strand_id
1 'polypeptide(L)'
;MDSFTLTTDYAEEDVDMFAELGASRPHSTPAQTAHTSHSVNQFDPLAAFMEDDDEQVLTADSMFSMSEEQDGGFTFIDEPVEHSHAQTETTEEVENIIATPVMSSEVITELLEVLVKKELEAREQRGENWLSELPAEAIAQIESAKVIKNREAYHLSLIIDMVGTGQVRPFATVLSTGDGPLPVSPPAQIPSTWQPLYNALREILMQAMHALSSINVGASKASV
;
A
#
# COMPACT_ATOMS: atom_id res chain seq x y z
N MET A 1 4.77 -44.46 -44.03
CA MET A 1 3.81 -45.17 -43.18
C MET A 1 4.43 -45.20 -41.80
N ASP A 2 3.96 -44.46 -40.78
CA ASP A 2 2.64 -43.88 -40.58
C ASP A 2 2.74 -42.50 -39.89
N SER A 3 2.07 -41.51 -40.47
CA SER A 3 1.83 -40.20 -39.86
C SER A 3 0.87 -40.35 -38.69
N PHE A 4 1.26 -39.93 -37.50
CA PHE A 4 0.32 -39.75 -36.39
C PHE A 4 -0.44 -38.43 -36.63
N THR A 5 -1.51 -38.51 -37.42
CA THR A 5 -2.47 -37.42 -37.56
C THR A 5 -3.34 -37.41 -36.30
N LEU A 6 -3.09 -36.45 -35.41
CA LEU A 6 -3.99 -36.15 -34.31
C LEU A 6 -5.24 -35.49 -34.91
N THR A 7 -6.26 -36.30 -35.19
CA THR A 7 -7.58 -35.79 -35.57
C THR A 7 -8.19 -35.14 -34.33
N THR A 8 -8.01 -33.83 -34.21
CA THR A 8 -8.77 -32.93 -33.35
C THR A 8 -10.22 -32.94 -33.82
N ASP A 9 -10.93 -34.02 -33.50
CA ASP A 9 -12.39 -34.06 -33.49
C ASP A 9 -12.81 -33.47 -32.13
N TYR A 10 -12.76 -32.14 -32.05
CA TYR A 10 -13.45 -31.40 -31.00
C TYR A 10 -14.82 -31.07 -31.57
N ALA A 11 -15.68 -32.08 -31.61
CA ALA A 11 -17.10 -31.82 -31.67
C ALA A 11 -17.47 -30.98 -30.44
N GLU A 12 -18.18 -29.89 -30.69
CA GLU A 12 -18.73 -28.93 -29.73
C GLU A 12 -19.80 -29.58 -28.83
N GLU A 13 -19.44 -30.64 -28.10
CA GLU A 13 -20.23 -31.14 -26.99
C GLU A 13 -19.76 -30.40 -25.73
N ASP A 14 -20.54 -29.40 -25.31
CA ASP A 14 -20.44 -28.79 -23.98
C ASP A 14 -20.66 -29.89 -22.92
N VAL A 15 -19.61 -30.67 -22.65
CA VAL A 15 -19.61 -31.66 -21.57
C VAL A 15 -19.75 -30.88 -20.27
N ASP A 16 -20.94 -30.94 -19.69
CA ASP A 16 -21.27 -30.22 -18.48
C ASP A 16 -20.54 -30.88 -17.29
N MET A 17 -19.31 -30.45 -17.06
CA MET A 17 -18.36 -30.98 -16.07
C MET A 17 -18.95 -31.06 -14.65
N PHE A 18 -19.99 -30.28 -14.36
CA PHE A 18 -20.71 -30.31 -13.09
C PHE A 18 -21.63 -31.53 -12.95
N ALA A 19 -22.22 -32.02 -14.03
CA ALA A 19 -23.04 -33.22 -14.05
C ALA A 19 -22.20 -34.50 -13.85
N GLU A 20 -20.99 -34.54 -14.43
CA GLU A 20 -20.03 -35.63 -14.28
C GLU A 20 -19.56 -35.78 -12.82
N LEU A 21 -19.37 -34.66 -12.12
CA LEU A 21 -18.97 -34.61 -10.71
C LEU A 21 -20.14 -34.76 -9.72
N GLY A 22 -21.38 -34.88 -10.22
CA GLY A 22 -22.59 -34.92 -9.38
C GLY A 22 -22.83 -33.62 -8.59
N ALA A 23 -22.25 -32.50 -9.01
CA ALA A 23 -22.29 -31.23 -8.29
C ALA A 23 -23.40 -30.33 -8.83
N SER A 24 -24.22 -29.78 -7.94
CA SER A 24 -25.26 -28.81 -8.29
C SER A 24 -24.64 -27.43 -8.56
N ARG A 25 -24.86 -26.85 -9.75
CA ARG A 25 -24.37 -25.51 -10.09
C ARG A 25 -24.99 -24.46 -9.15
N PRO A 26 -24.21 -23.59 -8.49
CA PRO A 26 -24.74 -22.56 -7.59
C PRO A 26 -25.23 -21.34 -8.37
N HIS A 27 -26.37 -21.47 -9.08
CA HIS A 27 -27.18 -20.33 -9.53
C HIS A 27 -28.58 -20.79 -9.93
N SER A 28 -29.37 -21.21 -8.93
CA SER A 28 -30.82 -21.32 -9.05
C SER A 28 -31.44 -21.33 -7.65
N THR A 29 -31.83 -20.15 -7.16
CA THR A 29 -32.82 -20.02 -6.08
C THR A 29 -34.20 -20.44 -6.60
N PRO A 30 -34.98 -21.23 -5.83
CA PRO A 30 -35.86 -20.60 -4.84
C PRO A 30 -36.05 -21.35 -3.50
N ALA A 31 -36.10 -20.54 -2.42
CA ALA A 31 -37.02 -20.51 -1.27
C ALA A 31 -37.21 -21.68 -0.26
N GLN A 32 -37.26 -21.26 1.03
CA GLN A 32 -37.91 -21.85 2.23
C GLN A 32 -37.14 -22.98 2.96
N THR A 33 -37.07 -23.14 4.30
CA THR A 33 -37.60 -22.46 5.51
C THR A 33 -36.95 -23.09 6.77
N ALA A 34 -36.68 -22.26 7.79
CA ALA A 34 -36.88 -22.45 9.25
C ALA A 34 -36.14 -23.53 10.08
N HIS A 35 -36.00 -23.17 11.38
CA HIS A 35 -35.58 -23.89 12.60
C HIS A 35 -34.10 -23.67 13.02
N THR A 36 -33.71 -23.25 14.23
CA THR A 36 -34.37 -23.21 15.56
C THR A 36 -33.60 -22.31 16.53
N SER A 37 -34.33 -21.67 17.45
CA SER A 37 -33.89 -20.89 18.61
C SER A 37 -33.66 -21.73 19.87
N HIS A 38 -32.56 -21.52 20.62
CA HIS A 38 -32.32 -21.81 22.05
C HIS A 38 -31.17 -20.88 22.53
N SER A 39 -31.41 -19.78 23.27
CA SER A 39 -31.55 -19.62 24.73
C SER A 39 -30.28 -19.83 25.57
N VAL A 40 -29.76 -18.70 26.09
CA VAL A 40 -29.06 -18.49 27.37
C VAL A 40 -27.72 -19.21 27.62
N ASN A 41 -26.63 -18.50 27.33
CA ASN A 41 -25.53 -18.19 28.27
C ASN A 41 -24.49 -17.33 27.54
N GLN A 42 -24.57 -16.02 27.78
CA GLN A 42 -23.67 -15.01 27.24
C GLN A 42 -22.35 -15.06 28.01
N PHE A 43 -21.55 -16.10 27.79
CA PHE A 43 -20.11 -16.05 28.04
C PHE A 43 -19.49 -15.48 26.78
N ASP A 44 -19.23 -14.18 26.81
CA ASP A 44 -18.43 -13.51 25.78
C ASP A 44 -16.94 -13.72 26.12
N PRO A 45 -16.20 -14.59 25.39
CA PRO A 45 -14.79 -14.84 25.65
C PRO A 45 -13.89 -13.63 25.35
N LEU A 46 -14.40 -12.60 24.67
CA LEU A 46 -13.67 -11.34 24.45
C LEU A 46 -13.68 -10.46 25.69
N ALA A 47 -14.73 -10.54 26.53
CA ALA A 47 -14.83 -9.76 27.76
C ALA A 47 -13.75 -10.16 28.79
N ALA A 48 -13.39 -11.45 28.85
CA ALA A 48 -12.33 -11.93 29.72
C ALA A 48 -10.90 -11.46 29.32
N PHE A 49 -10.72 -10.94 28.11
CA PHE A 49 -9.44 -10.39 27.63
C PHE A 49 -9.34 -8.88 27.78
N MET A 50 -10.46 -8.19 27.97
CA MET A 50 -10.50 -6.72 28.12
C MET A 50 -10.55 -6.25 29.57
N GLU A 51 -10.68 -7.14 30.56
CA GLU A 51 -10.79 -6.78 31.99
C GLU A 51 -9.41 -6.73 32.71
N ASP A 52 -8.30 -7.11 32.08
CA ASP A 52 -6.97 -7.23 32.74
C ASP A 52 -5.90 -6.22 32.29
N ASP A 53 -6.25 -5.15 31.54
CA ASP A 53 -5.26 -4.11 31.17
C ASP A 53 -5.78 -2.68 31.39
N ASP A 54 -6.35 -2.43 32.57
CA ASP A 54 -6.71 -1.08 33.04
C ASP A 54 -5.93 -0.67 34.30
N GLU A 55 -4.65 -1.01 34.43
CA GLU A 55 -3.80 -0.45 35.49
C GLU A 55 -2.33 -0.24 35.06
N GLN A 56 -2.06 0.86 34.34
CA GLN A 56 -0.80 1.60 34.46
C GLN A 56 -0.91 3.02 33.87
N VAL A 57 -1.46 3.91 34.67
CA VAL A 57 -1.30 5.37 34.56
C VAL A 57 0.19 5.72 34.68
N LEU A 58 0.91 5.73 33.56
CA LEU A 58 2.22 6.35 33.46
C LEU A 58 2.00 7.87 33.46
N THR A 59 2.08 8.44 34.66
CA THR A 59 2.07 9.88 34.86
C THR A 59 3.24 10.51 34.12
N ALA A 60 2.92 11.55 33.34
CA ALA A 60 3.87 12.48 32.77
C ALA A 60 4.75 13.10 33.87
N ASP A 61 5.97 13.49 33.51
CA ASP A 61 6.96 14.24 34.32
C ASP A 61 8.08 13.39 34.97
N SER A 62 9.13 12.99 34.21
CA SER A 62 10.49 12.69 34.74
C SER A 62 11.56 12.20 33.72
N MET A 63 11.67 12.74 32.49
CA MET A 63 12.84 12.41 31.64
C MET A 63 13.51 13.54 30.85
N PHE A 64 13.01 14.77 30.92
CA PHE A 64 13.73 15.95 30.42
C PHE A 64 14.09 16.90 31.56
N SER A 65 14.96 16.43 32.46
CA SER A 65 15.60 17.29 33.45
C SER A 65 16.94 16.68 33.88
N MET A 66 17.95 16.82 33.02
CA MET A 66 19.33 17.00 33.45
C MET A 66 19.83 18.30 32.83
N SER A 67 19.72 19.34 33.63
CA SER A 67 20.38 20.62 33.47
C SER A 67 21.89 20.41 33.40
N GLU A 68 22.54 20.93 32.35
CA GLU A 68 23.93 21.37 32.45
C GLU A 68 23.99 22.82 31.98
N GLU A 69 23.92 23.67 33.00
CA GLU A 69 24.47 25.01 33.14
C GLU A 69 25.67 25.37 32.23
N GLN A 70 25.49 26.33 31.33
CA GLN A 70 26.55 27.31 31.05
C GLN A 70 25.98 28.66 30.56
N ASP A 71 25.91 29.57 31.55
CA ASP A 71 26.42 30.94 31.53
C ASP A 71 26.11 31.90 30.34
N GLY A 72 25.54 33.06 30.69
CA GLY A 72 25.57 34.26 29.86
C GLY A 72 24.21 34.90 29.62
N GLY A 73 23.80 35.77 30.55
CA GLY A 73 22.44 36.31 30.63
C GLY A 73 22.03 37.35 29.59
N PHE A 74 20.72 37.65 29.57
CA PHE A 74 20.21 39.01 29.42
C PHE A 74 18.73 39.08 29.87
N THR A 75 18.33 40.27 30.26
CA THR A 75 17.36 40.61 31.30
C THR A 75 15.88 40.62 30.85
N PHE A 76 15.00 40.29 31.80
CA PHE A 76 13.55 40.56 31.87
C PHE A 76 13.14 41.96 31.42
N ILE A 77 12.04 42.09 30.66
CA ILE A 77 11.08 43.20 30.77
C ILE A 77 9.64 42.67 30.57
N ASP A 78 8.77 43.21 31.43
CA ASP A 78 7.38 43.00 31.83
C ASP A 78 6.27 43.30 30.76
N GLU A 79 5.06 42.78 31.01
CA GLU A 79 3.68 42.96 30.45
C GLU A 79 3.20 44.43 30.15
N PRO A 80 1.94 44.79 29.73
CA PRO A 80 0.66 44.03 29.52
C PRO A 80 -0.27 44.38 28.30
N VAL A 81 -1.20 43.44 28.03
CA VAL A 81 -2.64 43.49 27.64
C VAL A 81 -3.27 44.76 26.99
N GLU A 82 -3.98 44.62 25.85
CA GLU A 82 -5.39 45.09 25.72
C GLU A 82 -6.23 44.49 24.56
N HIS A 83 -7.54 44.46 24.80
CA HIS A 83 -8.60 43.69 24.16
C HIS A 83 -9.13 44.29 22.85
N SER A 84 -9.70 43.46 21.96
CA SER A 84 -10.90 43.83 21.20
C SER A 84 -11.74 42.61 20.83
N HIS A 85 -12.98 42.68 21.29
CA HIS A 85 -14.06 41.70 21.27
C HIS A 85 -14.93 41.99 20.03
N ALA A 86 -15.28 40.99 19.22
CA ALA A 86 -16.55 40.97 18.47
C ALA A 86 -16.83 39.58 17.91
N GLN A 87 -17.82 38.92 18.52
CA GLN A 87 -18.55 37.78 17.99
C GLN A 87 -19.45 38.24 16.83
N THR A 88 -19.55 37.44 15.77
CA THR A 88 -20.81 37.27 15.03
C THR A 88 -20.91 35.87 14.46
N GLU A 89 -22.02 35.25 14.82
CA GLU A 89 -22.66 34.01 14.41
C GLU A 89 -22.81 33.78 12.89
N THR A 90 -22.78 32.49 12.55
CA THR A 90 -23.70 31.80 11.63
C THR A 90 -23.63 32.15 10.15
N THR A 91 -23.01 31.25 9.38
CA THR A 91 -23.63 30.72 8.16
C THR A 91 -23.31 29.23 8.07
N GLU A 92 -24.34 28.43 8.28
CA GLU A 92 -24.41 27.03 7.90
C GLU A 92 -24.31 26.95 6.38
N GLU A 93 -23.17 26.52 5.85
CA GLU A 93 -23.10 25.85 4.56
C GLU A 93 -22.77 24.40 4.86
N VAL A 94 -23.84 23.61 4.94
CA VAL A 94 -23.82 22.15 4.86
C VAL A 94 -23.34 21.80 3.45
N GLU A 95 -22.03 21.91 3.21
CA GLU A 95 -21.42 21.25 2.08
C GLU A 95 -21.34 19.77 2.45
N ASN A 96 -22.33 19.04 1.93
CA ASN A 96 -22.37 17.59 1.89
C ASN A 96 -21.09 17.10 1.18
N ILE A 97 -20.01 16.99 1.95
CA ILE A 97 -18.81 16.25 1.60
C ILE A 97 -19.28 14.83 1.31
N ILE A 98 -19.50 14.57 0.03
CA ILE A 98 -19.47 13.23 -0.51
C ILE A 98 -18.06 12.76 -0.16
N ALA A 99 -17.94 12.07 0.96
CA ALA A 99 -16.74 11.37 1.35
C ALA A 99 -16.54 10.29 0.27
N THR A 100 -15.89 10.67 -0.82
CA THR A 100 -15.25 9.71 -1.70
C THR A 100 -14.42 8.81 -0.77
N PRO A 101 -14.51 7.48 -0.88
CA PRO A 101 -13.72 6.61 -0.02
C PRO A 101 -12.24 6.88 -0.29
N VAL A 102 -11.63 7.71 0.56
CA VAL A 102 -10.20 7.94 0.55
C VAL A 102 -9.58 6.66 1.11
N MET A 103 -8.95 5.86 0.24
CA MET A 103 -8.29 4.63 0.65
C MET A 103 -7.26 4.95 1.75
N SER A 104 -7.19 4.10 2.78
CA SER A 104 -6.20 4.28 3.84
C SER A 104 -4.79 4.17 3.27
N SER A 105 -3.83 4.86 3.88
CA SER A 105 -2.44 4.86 3.40
C SER A 105 -1.83 3.46 3.36
N GLU A 106 -2.23 2.59 4.30
CA GLU A 106 -1.79 1.20 4.39
C GLU A 106 -2.24 0.40 3.16
N VAL A 107 -3.55 0.43 2.85
CA VAL A 107 -4.11 -0.25 1.68
C VAL A 107 -3.50 0.27 0.39
N ILE A 108 -3.24 1.58 0.31
CA ILE A 108 -2.54 2.18 -0.85
C ILE A 108 -1.14 1.57 -0.99
N THR A 109 -0.36 1.48 0.09
CA THR A 109 1.00 0.93 0.02
C THR A 109 1.01 -0.55 -0.31
N GLU A 110 0.07 -1.34 0.23
CA GLU A 110 -0.07 -2.75 -0.10
C GLU A 110 -0.44 -2.96 -1.57
N LEU A 111 -1.40 -2.20 -2.07
CA LEU A 111 -1.80 -2.28 -3.46
C LEU A 111 -0.66 -1.83 -4.39
N LEU A 112 0.08 -0.79 -4.03
CA LEU A 112 1.28 -0.38 -4.77
C LEU A 112 2.34 -1.49 -4.78
N GLU A 113 2.54 -2.20 -3.67
CA GLU A 113 3.47 -3.33 -3.62
C GLU A 113 3.07 -4.42 -4.62
N VAL A 114 1.78 -4.80 -4.64
CA VAL A 114 1.26 -5.79 -5.60
C VAL A 114 1.42 -5.31 -7.04
N LEU A 115 1.12 -4.04 -7.32
CA LEU A 115 1.27 -3.46 -8.66
C LEU A 115 2.74 -3.41 -9.11
N VAL A 116 3.66 -3.10 -8.21
CA VAL A 116 5.10 -3.13 -8.48
C VAL A 116 5.58 -4.55 -8.76
N LYS A 117 5.17 -5.53 -7.96
CA LYS A 117 5.50 -6.95 -8.18
C LYS A 117 5.04 -7.39 -9.56
N LYS A 118 3.78 -7.09 -9.91
CA LYS A 118 3.21 -7.38 -11.23
C LYS A 118 3.99 -6.72 -12.37
N GLU A 119 4.42 -5.47 -12.23
CA GLU A 119 5.21 -4.79 -13.28
C GLU A 119 6.62 -5.40 -13.41
N LEU A 120 7.26 -5.76 -12.30
CA LEU A 120 8.54 -6.46 -12.31
C LEU A 120 8.45 -7.83 -13.01
N GLU A 121 7.44 -8.63 -12.70
CA GLU A 121 7.18 -9.91 -13.37
C GLU A 121 6.88 -9.72 -14.86
N ALA A 122 6.08 -8.69 -15.20
CA ALA A 122 5.76 -8.39 -16.59
C ALA A 122 7.02 -8.02 -17.39
N ARG A 123 7.98 -7.31 -16.80
CA ARG A 123 9.28 -7.02 -17.43
C ARG A 123 10.11 -8.27 -17.67
N GLU A 124 10.16 -9.17 -16.69
CA GLU A 124 10.84 -10.45 -16.84
C GLU A 124 10.22 -11.29 -17.97
N GLN A 125 8.89 -11.36 -18.02
CA GLN A 125 8.16 -12.07 -19.08
C GLN A 125 8.37 -11.45 -20.47
N ARG A 126 8.54 -10.12 -20.55
CA ARG A 126 8.90 -9.41 -21.80
C ARG A 126 10.36 -9.58 -22.19
N GLY A 127 11.19 -10.15 -21.31
CA GLY A 127 12.64 -10.27 -21.52
C GLY A 127 13.38 -8.94 -21.39
N GLU A 128 12.80 -7.95 -20.70
CA GLU A 128 13.48 -6.68 -20.43
C GLU A 128 14.59 -6.91 -19.40
N ASN A 129 15.85 -6.82 -19.83
CA ASN A 129 16.98 -6.92 -18.92
C ASN A 129 17.30 -5.56 -18.29
N TRP A 130 16.43 -5.11 -17.38
CA TRP A 130 16.53 -3.85 -16.65
C TRP A 130 17.66 -3.82 -15.59
N LEU A 131 18.32 -4.97 -15.37
CA LEU A 131 19.49 -5.11 -14.50
C LEU A 131 20.83 -5.13 -15.28
N SER A 132 20.79 -5.06 -16.63
CA SER A 132 21.99 -5.16 -17.50
C SER A 132 23.08 -4.13 -17.21
N GLU A 133 22.69 -2.95 -16.73
CA GLU A 133 23.60 -1.82 -16.51
C GLU A 133 24.37 -1.91 -15.19
N LEU A 134 24.15 -2.99 -14.43
CA LEU A 134 24.87 -3.24 -13.19
C LEU A 134 26.26 -3.82 -13.47
N PRO A 135 27.24 -3.52 -12.60
CA PRO A 135 28.62 -3.98 -12.78
C PRO A 135 28.82 -5.49 -12.63
N ALA A 136 27.81 -6.21 -12.11
CA ALA A 136 27.82 -7.64 -11.90
C ALA A 136 26.50 -8.24 -12.37
N GLU A 137 26.50 -9.55 -12.63
CA GLU A 137 25.27 -10.31 -12.87
C GLU A 137 24.39 -10.24 -11.62
N ALA A 138 23.11 -9.95 -11.82
CA ALA A 138 22.19 -9.58 -10.75
C ALA A 138 20.84 -10.28 -10.93
N ILE A 139 20.30 -10.79 -9.82
CA ILE A 139 19.00 -11.46 -9.78
C ILE A 139 18.10 -10.70 -8.81
N ALA A 140 16.98 -10.17 -9.31
CA ALA A 140 15.99 -9.50 -8.49
C ALA A 140 15.09 -10.52 -7.76
N GLN A 141 14.91 -10.35 -6.45
CA GLN A 141 13.92 -11.11 -5.69
C GLN A 141 12.61 -10.33 -5.70
N ILE A 142 11.77 -10.54 -6.71
CA ILE A 142 10.53 -9.75 -6.92
C ILE A 142 9.63 -9.75 -5.68
N GLU A 143 9.48 -10.89 -5.00
CA GLU A 143 8.67 -11.04 -3.79
C GLU A 143 9.12 -10.14 -2.63
N SER A 144 10.37 -9.72 -2.63
CA SER A 144 10.95 -8.84 -1.59
C SER A 144 10.65 -7.35 -1.82
N ALA A 145 9.97 -6.99 -2.91
CA ALA A 145 9.55 -5.64 -3.20
C ALA A 145 8.69 -5.11 -2.04
N LYS A 146 9.02 -3.92 -1.54
CA LYS A 146 8.29 -3.27 -0.45
C LYS A 146 8.14 -1.79 -0.73
N VAL A 147 6.91 -1.29 -0.55
CA VAL A 147 6.59 0.14 -0.70
C VAL A 147 6.26 0.74 0.66
N ILE A 148 6.87 1.87 0.99
CA ILE A 148 6.64 2.60 2.24
C ILE A 148 6.27 4.05 1.91
N LYS A 149 5.23 4.57 2.54
CA LYS A 149 4.84 5.98 2.44
C LYS A 149 5.45 6.79 3.58
N ASN A 150 6.13 7.88 3.26
CA ASN A 150 6.56 8.90 4.19
C ASN A 150 6.00 10.26 3.76
N ARG A 151 4.95 10.73 4.44
CA ARG A 151 4.21 11.95 4.06
C ARG A 151 3.74 11.86 2.59
N GLU A 152 4.32 12.68 1.71
CA GLU A 152 4.02 12.72 0.28
C GLU A 152 4.99 11.85 -0.55
N ALA A 153 6.04 11.29 0.06
CA ALA A 153 7.01 10.45 -0.63
C ALA A 153 6.66 8.96 -0.51
N TYR A 154 6.73 8.25 -1.62
CA TYR A 154 6.66 6.80 -1.69
C TYR A 154 8.05 6.25 -2.00
N HIS A 155 8.50 5.31 -1.17
CA HIS A 155 9.79 4.65 -1.30
C HIS A 155 9.57 3.19 -1.69
N LEU A 156 10.11 2.79 -2.85
CA LEU A 156 10.20 1.40 -3.26
C LEU A 156 11.57 0.87 -2.86
N SER A 157 11.61 -0.31 -2.24
CA SER A 157 12.85 -1.07 -2.00
C SER A 157 12.71 -2.51 -2.49
N LEU A 158 13.81 -3.11 -2.92
CA LEU A 158 13.85 -4.47 -3.49
C LEU A 158 15.18 -5.13 -3.13
N ILE A 159 15.19 -6.42 -2.82
CA ILE A 159 16.43 -7.20 -2.68
C ILE A 159 16.91 -7.63 -4.06
N ILE A 160 18.18 -7.38 -4.32
CA ILE A 160 18.88 -7.86 -5.51
C ILE A 160 20.10 -8.64 -5.06
N ASP A 161 20.20 -9.90 -5.49
CA ASP A 161 21.41 -10.69 -5.29
C ASP A 161 22.41 -10.38 -6.39
N MET A 162 23.56 -9.83 -6.00
CA MET A 162 24.66 -9.55 -6.91
C MET A 162 25.61 -10.74 -6.85
N VAL A 163 25.64 -11.51 -7.92
CA VAL A 163 26.36 -12.78 -7.99
C VAL A 163 27.84 -12.56 -7.64
N GLY A 164 28.26 -13.10 -6.49
CA GLY A 164 29.63 -13.02 -6.00
C GLY A 164 29.97 -11.81 -5.12
N THR A 165 29.10 -10.81 -5.01
CA THR A 165 29.29 -9.65 -4.11
C THR A 165 28.25 -9.57 -2.98
N GLY A 166 27.24 -10.45 -3.01
CA GLY A 166 26.21 -10.55 -1.99
C GLY A 166 24.95 -9.74 -2.33
N GLN A 167 24.00 -9.69 -1.39
CA GLN A 167 22.72 -9.03 -1.61
C GLN A 167 22.80 -7.54 -1.30
N VAL A 168 22.12 -6.74 -2.14
CA VAL A 168 21.91 -5.31 -1.92
C VAL A 168 20.41 -5.00 -1.88
N ARG A 169 20.06 -3.90 -1.22
CA ARG A 169 18.68 -3.39 -1.18
C ARG A 169 18.62 -1.96 -1.73
N PRO A 170 18.63 -1.78 -3.06
CA PRO A 170 18.38 -0.47 -3.66
C PRO A 170 17.01 0.08 -3.26
N PHE A 171 16.87 1.40 -3.38
CA PHE A 171 15.60 2.08 -3.22
C PHE A 171 15.39 3.15 -4.30
N ALA A 172 14.13 3.49 -4.55
CA ALA A 172 13.74 4.62 -5.39
C ALA A 172 12.62 5.42 -4.72
N THR A 173 12.50 6.70 -5.07
CA THR A 173 11.52 7.62 -4.48
C THR A 173 10.67 8.31 -5.55
N VAL A 174 9.38 8.41 -5.30
CA VAL A 174 8.41 9.17 -6.09
C VAL A 174 7.55 10.01 -5.13
N LEU A 175 7.23 11.25 -5.50
CA LEU A 175 6.35 12.11 -4.72
C LEU A 175 4.91 11.99 -5.23
N SER A 176 3.93 12.02 -4.33
CA SER A 176 2.51 12.13 -4.65
C SER A 176 2.06 13.56 -4.40
N THR A 177 1.99 14.35 -5.46
CA THR A 177 1.44 15.72 -5.42
C THR A 177 -0.02 15.67 -5.88
N GLY A 178 -0.80 16.74 -5.62
CA GLY A 178 -2.20 16.82 -6.06
C GLY A 178 -2.41 16.71 -7.57
N ASP A 179 -1.36 16.96 -8.37
CA ASP A 179 -1.35 16.83 -9.83
C ASP A 179 -0.97 15.42 -10.34
N GLY A 180 -0.55 14.53 -9.43
CA GLY A 180 -0.12 13.17 -9.76
C GLY A 180 1.28 12.81 -9.21
N PRO A 181 1.80 11.62 -9.57
CA PRO A 181 3.12 11.18 -9.15
C PRO A 181 4.21 12.00 -9.85
N LEU A 182 5.22 12.46 -9.09
CA LEU A 182 6.38 13.19 -9.60
C LEU A 182 7.67 12.39 -9.35
N PRO A 183 8.52 12.22 -10.38
CA PRO A 183 9.80 11.53 -10.21
C PRO A 183 10.76 12.34 -9.34
N VAL A 184 11.44 11.67 -8.40
CA VAL A 184 12.53 12.27 -7.64
C VAL A 184 13.86 11.93 -8.30
N SER A 185 14.76 12.91 -8.38
CA SER A 185 16.13 12.68 -8.88
C SER A 185 16.93 11.80 -7.91
N PRO A 186 17.90 11.00 -8.41
CA PRO A 186 18.77 10.21 -7.54
C PRO A 186 19.44 11.09 -6.47
N PRO A 187 19.44 10.67 -5.18
CA PRO A 187 20.20 11.35 -4.15
C PRO A 187 21.69 11.47 -4.52
N ALA A 188 22.31 12.61 -4.21
CA ALA A 188 23.72 12.89 -4.57
C ALA A 188 24.72 11.89 -3.98
N GLN A 189 24.33 11.15 -2.94
CA GLN A 189 25.11 10.12 -2.27
C GLN A 189 25.15 8.77 -3.02
N ILE A 190 24.36 8.60 -4.09
CA ILE A 190 24.34 7.35 -4.86
C ILE A 190 25.39 7.40 -5.99
N PRO A 191 26.30 6.41 -6.09
CA PRO A 191 27.29 6.36 -7.17
C PRO A 191 26.64 6.25 -8.55
N SER A 192 27.28 6.81 -9.59
CA SER A 192 26.76 6.81 -10.96
C SER A 192 26.43 5.42 -11.52
N THR A 193 27.14 4.38 -11.07
CA THR A 193 26.88 2.98 -11.46
C THR A 193 25.50 2.47 -11.02
N TRP A 194 24.90 3.09 -10.00
CA TRP A 194 23.61 2.69 -9.44
C TRP A 194 22.46 3.61 -9.88
N GLN A 195 22.75 4.68 -10.62
CA GLN A 195 21.73 5.60 -11.13
C GLN A 195 20.77 4.91 -12.11
N PRO A 196 21.20 4.03 -13.04
CA PRO A 196 20.29 3.32 -13.90
C PRO A 196 19.27 2.49 -13.13
N LEU A 197 19.72 1.79 -12.09
CA LEU A 197 18.85 0.98 -11.24
C LEU A 197 17.85 1.83 -10.45
N TYR A 198 18.32 2.95 -9.87
CA TYR A 198 17.43 3.91 -9.21
C TYR A 198 16.35 4.41 -10.17
N ASN A 199 16.74 4.79 -11.39
CA ASN A 199 15.81 5.26 -12.41
C ASN A 199 14.82 4.15 -12.80
N ALA A 200 15.29 2.94 -13.05
CA ALA A 200 14.42 1.80 -13.39
C ALA A 200 13.36 1.54 -12.31
N LEU A 201 13.77 1.48 -11.04
CA LEU A 201 12.84 1.31 -9.90
C LEU A 201 11.89 2.49 -9.75
N ARG A 202 12.36 3.72 -10.00
CA ARG A 202 11.51 4.92 -9.98
C ARG A 202 10.44 4.86 -11.06
N GLU A 203 10.80 4.48 -12.29
CA GLU A 203 9.85 4.34 -13.39
C GLU A 203 8.80 3.27 -13.08
N ILE A 204 9.22 2.14 -12.49
CA ILE A 204 8.29 1.07 -12.04
C ILE A 204 7.32 1.62 -10.99
N LEU A 205 7.83 2.36 -10.00
CA LEU A 205 6.97 2.95 -8.96
C LEU A 205 5.99 3.98 -9.55
N MET A 206 6.43 4.80 -10.51
CA MET A 206 5.55 5.74 -11.21
C MET A 206 4.45 5.01 -11.99
N GLN A 207 4.80 3.95 -12.73
CA GLN A 207 3.84 3.12 -13.46
C GLN A 207 2.79 2.52 -12.51
N ALA A 208 3.22 2.00 -11.36
CA ALA A 208 2.32 1.49 -10.34
C ALA A 208 1.39 2.58 -9.78
N MET A 209 1.89 3.79 -9.51
CA MET A 209 1.07 4.91 -9.05
C MET A 209 0.04 5.37 -10.09
N HIS A 210 0.41 5.39 -11.37
CA HIS A 210 -0.54 5.67 -12.45
C HIS A 210 -1.61 4.59 -12.58
N ALA A 211 -1.21 3.31 -12.49
CA ALA A 211 -2.15 2.18 -12.50
C ALA A 211 -3.13 2.25 -11.32
N LEU A 212 -2.65 2.59 -10.13
CA LEU A 212 -3.48 2.80 -8.94
C LEU A 212 -4.52 3.90 -9.16
N SER A 213 -4.10 5.06 -9.70
CA SER A 213 -5.00 6.17 -10.01
C SER A 213 -6.09 5.75 -11.01
N SER A 214 -5.73 4.97 -12.02
CA SER A 214 -6.69 4.43 -12.99
C SER A 214 -7.75 3.53 -12.33
N ILE A 215 -7.38 2.74 -11.31
CA ILE A 215 -8.32 1.88 -10.58
C ILE A 215 -9.29 2.73 -9.75
N ASN A 216 -8.79 3.78 -9.08
CA ASN A 216 -9.62 4.69 -8.28
C ASN A 216 -10.64 5.47 -9.14
N VAL A 217 -10.24 5.88 -10.35
CA VAL A 217 -11.15 6.53 -11.31
C VAL A 217 -12.21 5.55 -11.86
N GLY A 218 -11.84 4.29 -12.10
CA GLY A 218 -12.78 3.26 -12.55
C GLY A 218 -13.85 2.94 -11.50
N ALA A 219 -13.47 2.89 -10.22
CA ALA A 219 -14.40 2.65 -9.12
C ALA A 219 -15.41 3.79 -8.93
N SER A 220 -14.99 5.05 -9.14
CA SER A 220 -15.86 6.23 -8.99
C SER A 220 -16.82 6.43 -10.18
N LYS A 221 -16.51 5.90 -11.38
CA LYS A 221 -17.42 5.96 -12.55
C LYS A 221 -18.52 4.89 -12.57
N ALA A 222 -18.44 3.83 -11.78
CA ALA A 222 -19.41 2.73 -11.78
C ALA A 222 -20.66 2.99 -10.91
N SER A 223 -20.78 4.15 -10.26
CA SER A 223 -21.91 4.52 -9.39
C SER A 223 -22.84 5.61 -9.97
N VAL A 224 -22.93 5.75 -11.30
CA VAL A 224 -23.88 6.67 -11.96
C VAL A 224 -24.89 5.95 -12.85
#